data_AF-A0AAY4EZT3-F1
#
_entry.id   AF-A0AAY4EZT3-F1
#
_cell.length_a   1.000
_cell.length_b   1.000
_cell.length_c   1.000
_cell.angle_alpha   90.00
_cell.angle_beta   90.00
_cell.angle_gamma   90.00
#
_symmetry.space_group_name_H-M   'P 1'
#
loop_
_entity.id
_entity.type
_entity.pdbx_description
1 polymer ?
#
loop_
_entity_poly.entity_id
_entity_poly.type
_entity_poly.pdbx_seq_one_letter_code
_entity_poly.pdbx_strand_id
1 'polypeptide(L)'
;MAPKKPKEPTANVSSSLESEDISLETTVPTEDISSSDEKERGLKVTKQLIERKELLQSIQLLKIELSRKNLVIDNLKSDLLTKTEELEERLNDALHQKQMLTLRLDSQLKMQQEENRKHQAARKQEMDAILLRQKQFEETNRQLCEKAGDLRRGLRDLELTEERYSELKELPEDKLSIPEYVATRFYEKVTPLRALITELQVKKNILTEDQDSQRSQIKSLMESYEEERRIRSELEIRSQRLTLELADTKQLIQEGDFKRLNYDKVKRERDAFETDLRELRRKREILELSHAAQTNERENLSKEVSSLKQAITLLQKDKEYLNRQNMELNVRCAHDEERLERLQIQLEDCKRAREEVYEKYVTSRDHYKTEYENKLRDELEHIRLKTGHEIENLQRTSKEMYERENRNLREARDNAILEKDHAMSTQRETQAKYEQLHDQCRQMQLGTDSKMAELLNQLKLKTFELERSQMVQEETARSLSLCQNECEKHQKKLEGFLCHFETPAHF
;
A
#
# COMPACT_ATOMS: atom_id res chain seq x y z
N MET A 1 22.62 167.47 60.55
CA MET A 1 24.09 167.34 60.73
C MET A 1 24.72 167.08 59.37
N ALA A 2 26.00 167.40 59.15
CA ALA A 2 26.76 167.05 57.92
C ALA A 2 27.55 165.71 58.12
N PRO A 3 28.07 165.00 57.09
CA PRO A 3 29.19 165.43 56.20
C PRO A 3 29.05 164.99 54.69
N LYS A 4 30.02 165.07 53.73
CA LYS A 4 31.06 166.08 53.31
C LYS A 4 31.98 165.55 52.15
N LYS A 5 32.17 166.29 51.01
CA LYS A 5 33.26 166.20 49.96
C LYS A 5 33.33 164.96 48.99
N PRO A 6 34.16 164.92 47.89
CA PRO A 6 35.07 165.91 47.23
C PRO A 6 34.79 166.27 45.71
N LYS A 7 35.78 166.33 44.76
CA LYS A 7 35.89 167.38 43.68
C LYS A 7 36.75 167.02 42.39
N GLU A 8 36.67 167.84 41.30
CA GLU A 8 37.66 168.14 40.18
C GLU A 8 37.73 167.29 38.82
N PRO A 9 38.43 167.69 37.69
CA PRO A 9 38.10 168.80 36.72
C PRO A 9 38.50 168.67 35.17
N THR A 10 38.38 169.79 34.39
CA THR A 10 39.17 170.33 33.18
C THR A 10 38.74 170.26 31.66
N ALA A 11 39.08 171.37 30.91
CA ALA A 11 39.14 171.65 29.42
C ALA A 11 37.88 172.19 28.65
N ASN A 12 37.83 172.81 27.42
CA ASN A 12 38.64 173.73 26.50
C ASN A 12 37.81 173.97 25.15
N VAL A 13 37.99 174.83 24.09
CA VAL A 13 38.87 175.93 23.51
C VAL A 13 38.17 176.71 22.32
N SER A 14 38.72 177.84 21.77
CA SER A 14 38.48 178.51 20.42
C SER A 14 37.14 179.28 20.14
N SER A 15 36.83 180.11 19.09
CA SER A 15 37.45 180.93 17.95
C SER A 15 36.28 181.63 17.13
N SER A 16 36.29 182.53 16.11
CA SER A 16 37.08 183.61 15.40
C SER A 16 36.27 184.01 14.09
N LEU A 17 36.42 185.08 13.24
CA LEU A 17 37.22 186.33 13.05
C LEU A 17 36.52 187.31 12.01
N GLU A 18 36.90 188.61 11.87
CA GLU A 18 36.10 189.73 11.25
C GLU A 18 36.89 190.84 10.42
N SER A 19 36.29 191.64 9.45
CA SER A 19 36.87 192.92 8.85
C SER A 19 36.07 193.76 7.75
N GLU A 20 36.36 195.09 7.65
CA GLU A 20 35.77 196.22 6.80
C GLU A 20 36.83 197.03 5.93
N ASP A 21 36.77 198.23 5.28
CA ASP A 21 35.90 199.46 5.04
C ASP A 21 36.28 200.17 3.64
N ILE A 22 36.25 201.46 3.15
CA ILE A 22 35.98 202.91 3.55
C ILE A 22 35.61 203.88 2.32
N SER A 23 36.05 205.18 2.18
CA SER A 23 35.44 206.29 1.34
C SER A 23 36.37 207.46 0.79
N LEU A 24 35.80 208.48 0.08
CA LEU A 24 36.14 209.95 -0.11
C LEU A 24 36.99 210.63 -1.28
N GLU A 25 36.42 211.76 -1.78
CA GLU A 25 36.86 213.15 -2.20
C GLU A 25 38.10 213.62 -3.07
N THR A 26 37.75 214.51 -4.04
CA THR A 26 38.27 215.85 -4.53
C THR A 26 39.73 216.31 -4.77
N THR A 27 39.83 217.19 -5.80
CA THR A 27 40.66 218.43 -5.99
C THR A 27 41.98 218.47 -6.81
N VAL A 28 42.00 219.43 -7.75
CA VAL A 28 43.15 220.07 -8.46
C VAL A 28 44.07 220.82 -7.45
N PRO A 29 45.37 221.13 -7.74
CA PRO A 29 45.77 221.97 -8.89
C PRO A 29 47.20 221.77 -9.49
N THR A 30 47.54 222.66 -10.45
CA THR A 30 48.84 223.31 -10.77
C THR A 30 50.18 222.73 -10.25
N GLU A 31 51.29 222.74 -11.00
CA GLU A 31 51.57 223.22 -12.37
C GLU A 31 52.96 222.70 -12.82
N ASP A 32 53.47 223.31 -13.90
CA ASP A 32 54.81 223.92 -13.93
C ASP A 32 56.03 223.16 -14.50
N ILE A 33 56.94 224.01 -15.03
CA ILE A 33 58.39 223.83 -15.23
C ILE A 33 58.83 222.66 -16.16
N SER A 34 59.32 222.91 -17.38
CA SER A 34 60.56 223.60 -17.78
C SER A 34 61.83 222.75 -17.54
N SER A 35 62.82 222.63 -18.43
CA SER A 35 63.01 223.08 -19.84
C SER A 35 64.31 222.46 -20.43
N SER A 36 64.98 223.15 -21.36
CA SER A 36 66.27 222.88 -22.02
C SER A 36 66.32 221.79 -23.11
N ASP A 37 66.71 222.05 -24.37
CA ASP A 37 67.90 222.73 -24.99
C ASP A 37 68.98 221.68 -25.39
N GLU A 38 69.81 221.80 -26.44
CA GLU A 38 70.03 222.84 -27.49
C GLU A 38 70.77 222.19 -28.70
N LYS A 39 70.54 222.64 -29.95
CA LYS A 39 71.54 222.92 -31.02
C LYS A 39 71.05 222.88 -32.49
N GLU A 40 71.31 223.99 -33.21
CA GLU A 40 71.77 224.17 -34.62
C GLU A 40 71.02 223.43 -35.79
N ARG A 41 70.74 223.98 -37.00
CA ARG A 41 71.35 225.14 -37.71
C ARG A 41 70.54 225.67 -38.94
N GLY A 42 70.31 226.99 -39.06
CA GLY A 42 70.11 227.81 -40.31
C GLY A 42 68.84 227.64 -41.19
N LEU A 43 68.39 228.61 -42.03
CA LEU A 43 68.75 230.03 -42.25
C LEU A 43 67.61 230.87 -42.92
N LYS A 44 67.84 232.19 -43.15
CA LYS A 44 66.87 233.29 -43.44
C LYS A 44 66.23 233.28 -44.87
N VAL A 45 65.07 233.90 -45.21
CA VAL A 45 64.28 235.11 -44.77
C VAL A 45 64.84 236.45 -45.34
N THR A 46 64.11 237.44 -45.90
CA THR A 46 62.73 238.02 -45.73
C THR A 46 62.00 238.34 -47.11
N LYS A 47 61.22 238.60 -48.19
CA LYS A 47 59.76 238.79 -48.63
C LYS A 47 58.81 239.85 -48.01
N GLN A 48 58.82 240.06 -46.71
CA GLN A 48 57.57 240.04 -45.89
C GLN A 48 56.46 241.11 -45.99
N LEU A 49 56.68 242.34 -46.48
CA LEU A 49 55.84 243.47 -45.99
C LEU A 49 54.37 243.50 -46.47
N ILE A 50 54.06 243.01 -47.68
CA ILE A 50 52.70 243.03 -48.23
C ILE A 50 51.85 241.89 -47.62
N GLU A 51 52.46 240.72 -47.38
CA GLU A 51 51.84 239.56 -46.72
C GLU A 51 51.22 239.94 -45.36
N ARG A 52 51.78 240.96 -44.68
CA ARG A 52 51.32 241.43 -43.36
C ARG A 52 49.88 241.91 -43.35
N LYS A 53 49.34 242.46 -44.46
CA LYS A 53 47.94 242.90 -44.53
C LYS A 53 46.98 241.73 -44.80
N GLU A 54 47.38 240.80 -45.66
CA GLU A 54 46.60 239.60 -45.98
C GLU A 54 46.50 238.68 -44.74
N LEU A 55 47.62 238.44 -44.06
CA LEU A 55 47.69 237.69 -42.80
C LEU A 55 46.72 238.22 -41.73
N LEU A 56 46.56 239.54 -41.59
CA LEU A 56 45.65 240.13 -40.60
C LEU A 56 44.18 239.77 -40.87
N GLN A 57 43.76 239.72 -42.14
CA GLN A 57 42.39 239.33 -42.50
C GLN A 57 42.19 237.82 -42.35
N SER A 58 43.18 236.99 -42.71
CA SER A 58 43.17 235.54 -42.44
C SER A 58 43.07 235.22 -40.95
N ILE A 59 43.77 235.96 -40.09
CA ILE A 59 43.77 235.74 -38.63
C ILE A 59 42.42 236.12 -37.99
N GLN A 60 41.69 237.11 -38.52
CA GLN A 60 40.32 237.37 -38.05
C GLN A 60 39.34 236.26 -38.41
N LEU A 61 39.43 235.70 -39.63
CA LEU A 61 38.63 234.54 -40.02
C LEU A 61 38.93 233.32 -39.12
N LEU A 62 40.21 233.03 -38.88
CA LEU A 62 40.64 231.97 -37.96
C LEU A 62 40.10 232.17 -36.54
N LYS A 63 40.02 233.41 -36.01
CA LYS A 63 39.41 233.67 -34.70
C LYS A 63 37.91 233.36 -34.65
N ILE A 64 37.18 233.58 -35.74
CA ILE A 64 35.75 233.27 -35.84
C ILE A 64 35.53 231.76 -36.00
N GLU A 65 36.38 231.06 -36.74
CA GLU A 65 36.35 229.59 -36.78
C GLU A 65 36.69 228.97 -35.42
N LEU A 66 37.70 229.51 -34.72
CA LEU A 66 38.11 229.02 -33.40
C LEU A 66 37.00 229.17 -32.36
N SER A 67 36.35 230.35 -32.27
CA SER A 67 35.24 230.53 -31.34
C SER A 67 34.03 229.65 -31.67
N ARG A 68 33.75 229.44 -32.97
CA ARG A 68 32.69 228.54 -33.43
C ARG A 68 33.00 227.07 -33.14
N LYS A 69 34.28 226.65 -33.19
CA LYS A 69 34.71 225.30 -32.77
C LYS A 69 34.63 225.11 -31.25
N ASN A 70 35.05 226.09 -30.46
CA ASN A 70 34.95 226.02 -29.00
C ASN A 70 33.51 225.84 -28.53
N LEU A 71 32.56 226.59 -29.12
CA LEU A 71 31.15 226.50 -28.75
C LEU A 71 30.51 225.12 -29.09
N VAL A 72 31.04 224.40 -30.08
CA VAL A 72 30.65 223.01 -30.37
C VAL A 72 31.26 222.03 -29.36
N ILE A 73 32.49 222.27 -28.92
CA ILE A 73 33.16 221.45 -27.89
C ILE A 73 32.43 221.55 -26.55
N ASP A 74 32.00 222.75 -26.14
CA ASP A 74 31.38 222.95 -24.83
C ASP A 74 29.93 222.40 -24.78
N ASN A 75 29.17 222.45 -25.89
CA ASN A 75 27.90 221.72 -25.99
C ASN A 75 28.11 220.20 -25.82
N LEU A 76 29.09 219.61 -26.51
CA LEU A 76 29.39 218.17 -26.40
C LEU A 76 29.81 217.73 -24.99
N LYS A 77 30.42 218.62 -24.18
CA LYS A 77 30.67 218.34 -22.76
C LYS A 77 29.38 218.28 -21.95
N SER A 78 28.43 219.19 -22.20
CA SER A 78 27.15 219.24 -21.50
C SER A 78 26.31 217.98 -21.76
N ASP A 79 26.29 217.48 -22.99
CA ASP A 79 25.58 216.27 -23.38
C ASP A 79 26.18 215.00 -22.75
N LEU A 80 27.48 215.00 -22.40
CA LEU A 80 28.14 213.88 -21.71
C LEU A 80 27.96 213.92 -20.19
N LEU A 81 27.94 215.12 -19.59
CA LEU A 81 27.70 215.30 -18.14
C LEU A 81 26.32 214.76 -17.74
N THR A 82 25.27 215.25 -18.39
CA THR A 82 23.88 214.78 -18.18
C THR A 82 23.73 213.27 -18.40
N LYS A 83 24.47 212.69 -19.36
CA LYS A 83 24.51 211.24 -19.59
C LYS A 83 25.09 210.43 -18.43
N THR A 84 25.94 211.04 -17.63
CA THR A 84 26.61 210.41 -16.48
C THR A 84 25.67 210.39 -15.28
N GLU A 85 25.02 211.52 -15.01
CA GLU A 85 24.00 211.68 -13.96
C GLU A 85 22.84 210.67 -14.13
N GLU A 86 22.34 210.47 -15.36
CA GLU A 86 21.31 209.46 -15.71
C GLU A 86 21.69 208.01 -15.34
N LEU A 87 22.99 207.70 -15.20
CA LEU A 87 23.49 206.35 -14.90
C LEU A 87 23.75 206.15 -13.39
N GLU A 88 24.15 207.21 -12.69
CA GLU A 88 24.39 207.16 -11.24
C GLU A 88 23.09 207.01 -10.44
N GLU A 89 21.99 207.67 -10.86
CA GLU A 89 20.68 207.50 -10.21
C GLU A 89 20.19 206.04 -10.30
N ARG A 90 20.31 205.42 -11.49
CA ARG A 90 19.92 204.02 -11.72
C ARG A 90 20.73 203.00 -10.92
N LEU A 91 21.97 203.32 -10.55
CA LEU A 91 22.80 202.46 -9.72
C LEU A 91 22.30 202.41 -8.27
N ASN A 92 21.85 203.55 -7.74
CA ASN A 92 21.38 203.68 -6.36
C ASN A 92 20.06 202.93 -6.11
N ASP A 93 19.11 202.99 -7.04
CA ASP A 93 17.86 202.21 -6.97
C ASP A 93 18.12 200.70 -6.83
N ALA A 94 19.08 200.16 -7.60
CA ALA A 94 19.44 198.75 -7.57
C ALA A 94 20.06 198.33 -6.21
N LEU A 95 20.84 199.22 -5.57
CA LEU A 95 21.42 198.99 -4.25
C LEU A 95 20.36 198.94 -3.16
N HIS A 96 19.34 199.79 -3.21
CA HIS A 96 18.27 199.81 -2.20
C HIS A 96 17.38 198.56 -2.27
N GLN A 97 17.05 198.09 -3.49
CA GLN A 97 16.30 196.84 -3.68
C GLN A 97 17.02 195.62 -3.08
N LYS A 98 18.36 195.56 -3.19
CA LYS A 98 19.18 194.50 -2.56
C LYS A 98 19.02 194.47 -1.04
N GLN A 99 19.13 195.63 -0.37
CA GLN A 99 19.06 195.72 1.10
C GLN A 99 17.69 195.25 1.64
N MET A 100 16.59 195.65 0.98
CA MET A 100 15.23 195.24 1.32
C MET A 100 15.01 193.72 1.25
N LEU A 101 15.67 193.02 0.33
CA LEU A 101 15.60 191.55 0.24
C LEU A 101 16.38 190.86 1.38
N THR A 102 17.55 191.38 1.75
CA THR A 102 18.38 190.80 2.82
C THR A 102 17.65 190.79 4.17
N LEU A 103 17.08 191.92 4.59
CA LEU A 103 16.34 192.03 5.86
C LEU A 103 15.11 191.10 5.91
N ARG A 104 14.51 190.81 4.75
CA ARG A 104 13.33 189.93 4.65
C ARG A 104 13.67 188.46 4.89
N LEU A 105 14.87 188.02 4.51
CA LEU A 105 15.40 186.68 4.75
C LEU A 105 15.75 186.45 6.23
N ASP A 106 16.47 187.39 6.86
CA ASP A 106 16.87 187.28 8.28
C ASP A 106 15.66 187.17 9.23
N SER A 107 14.58 187.87 8.89
CA SER A 107 13.31 187.82 9.63
C SER A 107 12.67 186.42 9.57
N GLN A 108 12.63 185.80 8.38
CA GLN A 108 12.12 184.44 8.21
C GLN A 108 12.97 183.39 8.95
N LEU A 109 14.29 183.53 8.92
CA LEU A 109 15.22 182.63 9.61
C LEU A 109 15.01 182.61 11.13
N LYS A 110 14.79 183.78 11.75
CA LYS A 110 14.52 183.88 13.20
C LYS A 110 13.19 183.23 13.60
N MET A 111 12.13 183.44 12.81
CA MET A 111 10.82 182.82 13.06
C MET A 111 10.90 181.28 13.09
N GLN A 112 11.56 180.66 12.11
CA GLN A 112 11.71 179.20 12.05
C GLN A 112 12.50 178.64 13.24
N GLN A 113 13.48 179.37 13.79
CA GLN A 113 14.24 178.92 14.97
C GLN A 113 13.38 178.90 16.24
N GLU A 114 12.45 179.84 16.41
CA GLU A 114 11.54 179.84 17.55
C GLU A 114 10.45 178.76 17.45
N GLU A 115 9.88 178.56 16.25
CA GLU A 115 8.89 177.50 16.01
C GLU A 115 9.48 176.12 16.30
N ASN A 116 10.71 175.84 15.85
CA ASN A 116 11.41 174.59 16.16
C ASN A 116 11.61 174.37 17.67
N ARG A 117 11.94 175.42 18.43
CA ARG A 117 12.06 175.35 19.90
C ARG A 117 10.72 175.03 20.56
N LYS A 118 9.63 175.69 20.13
CA LYS A 118 8.25 175.41 20.60
C LYS A 118 7.84 173.96 20.31
N HIS A 119 8.13 173.46 19.10
CA HIS A 119 7.88 172.06 18.72
C HIS A 119 8.76 171.03 19.46
N GLN A 120 9.95 171.39 19.95
CA GLN A 120 10.74 170.50 20.83
C GLN A 120 10.16 170.44 22.25
N ALA A 121 9.74 171.57 22.81
CA ALA A 121 9.14 171.63 24.15
C ALA A 121 7.82 170.82 24.22
N ALA A 122 6.93 171.00 23.25
CA ALA A 122 5.66 170.28 23.17
C ALA A 122 5.86 168.74 23.11
N ARG A 123 6.70 168.26 22.19
CA ARG A 123 7.01 166.82 22.04
C ARG A 123 7.60 166.19 23.30
N LYS A 124 8.36 166.96 24.10
CA LYS A 124 8.89 166.46 25.38
C LYS A 124 7.78 166.29 26.41
N GLN A 125 6.88 167.27 26.53
CA GLN A 125 5.73 167.20 27.44
C GLN A 125 4.75 166.08 27.07
N GLU A 126 4.55 165.83 25.76
CA GLU A 126 3.79 164.67 25.25
C GLU A 126 4.45 163.34 25.65
N MET A 127 5.77 163.21 25.48
CA MET A 127 6.52 162.00 25.84
C MET A 127 6.43 161.71 27.35
N ASP A 128 6.62 162.71 28.20
CA ASP A 128 6.53 162.57 29.65
C ASP A 128 5.12 162.13 30.10
N ALA A 129 4.06 162.62 29.44
CA ALA A 129 2.68 162.19 29.67
C ALA A 129 2.40 160.74 29.21
N ILE A 130 2.97 160.32 28.08
CA ILE A 130 2.88 158.94 27.58
C ILE A 130 3.55 157.97 28.56
N LEU A 131 4.76 158.30 29.05
CA LEU A 131 5.50 157.47 30.01
C LEU A 131 4.76 157.30 31.35
N LEU A 132 4.10 158.35 31.84
CA LEU A 132 3.28 158.26 33.05
C LEU A 132 2.08 157.32 32.86
N ARG A 133 1.41 157.40 31.70
CA ARG A 133 0.27 156.54 31.33
C ARG A 133 0.70 155.08 31.10
N GLN A 134 1.88 154.85 30.54
CA GLN A 134 2.43 153.50 30.35
C GLN A 134 2.60 152.78 31.68
N LYS A 135 3.19 153.43 32.70
CA LYS A 135 3.37 152.83 34.04
C LYS A 135 2.05 152.37 34.66
N GLN A 136 0.99 153.18 34.53
CA GLN A 136 -0.35 152.83 35.03
C GLN A 136 -0.92 151.58 34.35
N PHE A 137 -0.65 151.39 33.05
CA PHE A 137 -1.04 150.18 32.34
C PHE A 137 -0.18 148.96 32.70
N GLU A 138 1.12 149.12 32.93
CA GLU A 138 2.00 148.03 33.38
C GLU A 138 1.59 147.52 34.78
N GLU A 139 1.27 148.44 35.69
CA GLU A 139 0.87 148.13 37.07
C GLU A 139 -0.51 147.47 37.15
N THR A 140 -1.48 147.92 36.34
CA THR A 140 -2.80 147.26 36.24
C THR A 140 -2.73 145.91 35.52
N ASN A 141 -1.92 145.76 34.46
CA ASN A 141 -1.71 144.48 33.79
C ASN A 141 -1.10 143.43 34.73
N ARG A 142 -0.14 143.83 35.59
CA ARG A 142 0.42 142.95 36.61
C ARG A 142 -0.64 142.39 37.56
N GLN A 143 -1.53 143.25 38.07
CA GLN A 143 -2.63 142.82 38.96
C GLN A 143 -3.62 141.87 38.26
N LEU A 144 -3.82 142.03 36.95
CA LEU A 144 -4.64 141.10 36.16
C LEU A 144 -3.94 139.75 35.96
N CYS A 145 -2.62 139.73 35.70
CA CYS A 145 -1.83 138.51 35.61
C CYS A 145 -1.82 137.71 36.92
N GLU A 146 -1.69 138.39 38.06
CA GLU A 146 -1.71 137.77 39.39
C GLU A 146 -3.08 137.12 39.67
N LYS A 147 -4.19 137.84 39.46
CA LYS A 147 -5.57 137.29 39.58
C LYS A 147 -5.85 136.12 38.63
N ALA A 148 -5.36 136.17 37.39
CA ALA A 148 -5.46 135.06 36.45
C ALA A 148 -4.63 133.84 36.87
N GLY A 149 -3.53 134.05 37.58
CA GLY A 149 -2.72 132.99 38.20
C GLY A 149 -3.46 132.26 39.33
N ASP A 150 -4.19 132.99 40.16
CA ASP A 150 -5.00 132.39 41.24
C ASP A 150 -6.18 131.58 40.70
N LEU A 151 -6.91 132.10 39.71
CA LEU A 151 -7.95 131.33 39.02
C LEU A 151 -7.42 130.01 38.42
N ARG A 152 -6.22 130.03 37.82
CA ARG A 152 -5.57 128.81 37.30
C ARG A 152 -5.09 127.84 38.38
N ARG A 153 -4.87 128.30 39.62
CA ARG A 153 -4.57 127.42 40.76
C ARG A 153 -5.84 126.74 41.28
N GLY A 154 -6.92 127.51 41.45
CA GLY A 154 -8.22 127.00 41.91
C GLY A 154 -8.91 126.01 40.94
N LEU A 155 -8.46 125.95 39.68
CA LEU A 155 -9.01 125.04 38.66
C LEU A 155 -8.24 123.71 38.50
N ARG A 156 -7.42 123.31 39.47
CA ARG A 156 -6.70 122.02 39.44
C ARG A 156 -7.50 120.87 40.06
N ASP A 157 -8.00 121.08 41.27
CA ASP A 157 -8.61 120.03 42.09
C ASP A 157 -10.13 120.15 42.00
N LEU A 158 -10.68 119.65 40.88
CA LEU A 158 -12.08 119.80 40.46
C LEU A 158 -12.97 118.58 40.80
N GLU A 159 -12.49 117.64 41.60
CA GLU A 159 -13.27 116.45 41.99
C GLU A 159 -14.29 116.80 43.08
N LEU A 160 -15.58 116.64 42.76
CA LEU A 160 -16.70 116.82 43.68
C LEU A 160 -17.24 115.46 44.17
N THR A 161 -17.77 115.43 45.39
CA THR A 161 -18.68 114.36 45.84
C THR A 161 -20.08 114.58 45.26
N GLU A 162 -20.90 113.53 45.21
CA GLU A 162 -22.28 113.59 44.70
C GLU A 162 -23.17 114.54 45.53
N GLU A 163 -22.97 114.54 46.84
CA GLU A 163 -23.58 115.48 47.79
C GLU A 163 -23.24 116.93 47.41
N ARG A 164 -21.94 117.25 47.25
CA ARG A 164 -21.48 118.62 46.97
C ARG A 164 -21.84 119.08 45.55
N TYR A 165 -21.88 118.17 44.57
CA TYR A 165 -22.42 118.46 43.24
C TYR A 165 -23.89 118.86 43.31
N SER A 166 -24.69 118.16 44.12
CA SER A 166 -26.12 118.43 44.28
C SER A 166 -26.36 119.81 44.90
N GLU A 167 -25.65 120.16 45.98
CA GLU A 167 -25.70 121.49 46.60
C GLU A 167 -25.36 122.63 45.62
N LEU A 168 -24.31 122.46 44.81
CA LEU A 168 -23.86 123.49 43.87
C LEU A 168 -24.79 123.63 42.65
N LYS A 169 -25.48 122.55 42.25
CA LYS A 169 -26.39 122.54 41.09
C LYS A 169 -27.70 123.30 41.32
N GLU A 170 -28.18 123.39 42.56
CA GLU A 170 -29.39 124.14 42.90
C GLU A 170 -29.17 125.66 42.90
N LEU A 171 -27.91 126.11 42.89
CA LEU A 171 -27.56 127.52 42.79
C LEU A 171 -27.57 127.99 41.31
N PRO A 172 -28.19 129.15 40.99
CA PRO A 172 -28.13 129.71 39.64
C PRO A 172 -26.68 130.12 39.29
N GLU A 173 -26.33 130.03 38.00
CA GLU A 173 -24.95 130.23 37.51
C GLU A 173 -24.34 131.57 37.95
N ASP A 174 -25.16 132.63 38.08
CA ASP A 174 -24.77 133.97 38.58
C ASP A 174 -24.22 134.01 40.03
N LYS A 175 -24.41 132.94 40.81
CA LYS A 175 -23.99 132.84 42.22
C LYS A 175 -22.83 131.88 42.47
N LEU A 176 -22.43 131.09 41.47
CA LEU A 176 -21.35 130.11 41.60
C LEU A 176 -19.99 130.79 41.39
N SER A 177 -18.98 130.41 42.16
CA SER A 177 -17.60 130.82 41.84
C SER A 177 -17.11 130.08 40.58
N ILE A 178 -16.14 130.67 39.87
CA ILE A 178 -15.59 130.08 38.64
C ILE A 178 -15.06 128.64 38.86
N PRO A 179 -14.36 128.31 39.97
CA PRO A 179 -13.99 126.93 40.28
C PRO A 179 -15.19 125.99 40.49
N GLU A 180 -16.20 126.41 41.27
CA GLU A 180 -17.39 125.59 41.54
C GLU A 180 -18.21 125.32 40.28
N TYR A 181 -18.33 126.32 39.40
CA TYR A 181 -18.95 126.16 38.08
C TYR A 181 -18.23 125.10 37.23
N VAL A 182 -16.89 125.21 37.10
CA VAL A 182 -16.11 124.29 36.27
C VAL A 182 -16.08 122.89 36.90
N ALA A 183 -16.02 122.77 38.23
CA ALA A 183 -16.09 121.50 38.94
C ALA A 183 -17.45 120.81 38.74
N THR A 184 -18.55 121.58 38.77
CA THR A 184 -19.92 121.09 38.47
C THR A 184 -20.00 120.55 37.04
N ARG A 185 -19.49 121.30 36.05
CA ARG A 185 -19.45 120.86 34.64
C ARG A 185 -18.47 119.70 34.40
N PHE A 186 -17.40 119.57 35.18
CA PHE A 186 -16.46 118.44 35.14
C PHE A 186 -17.12 117.16 35.67
N TYR A 187 -17.79 117.23 36.83
CA TYR A 187 -18.57 116.12 37.40
C TYR A 187 -19.63 115.61 36.41
N GLU A 188 -20.39 116.52 35.79
CA GLU A 188 -21.41 116.18 34.77
C GLU A 188 -20.90 115.40 33.56
N LYS A 189 -19.60 115.47 33.25
CA LYS A 189 -18.98 114.75 32.12
C LYS A 189 -18.18 113.54 32.55
N VAL A 190 -17.54 113.58 33.73
CA VAL A 190 -16.66 112.52 34.20
C VAL A 190 -17.43 111.41 34.92
N THR A 191 -18.42 111.74 35.74
CA THR A 191 -19.21 110.75 36.49
C THR A 191 -19.92 109.71 35.60
N PRO A 192 -20.63 110.09 34.51
CA PRO A 192 -21.21 109.08 33.60
C PRO A 192 -20.16 108.23 32.86
N LEU A 193 -18.96 108.77 32.60
CA LEU A 193 -17.87 108.00 32.00
C LEU A 193 -17.25 107.01 33.01
N ARG A 194 -17.13 107.39 34.29
CA ARG A 194 -16.70 106.46 35.37
C ARG A 194 -17.73 105.34 35.56
N ALA A 195 -19.02 105.66 35.57
CA ALA A 195 -20.10 104.68 35.63
C ALA A 195 -20.03 103.69 34.45
N LEU A 196 -19.89 104.19 33.22
CA LEU A 196 -19.73 103.36 32.02
C LEU A 196 -18.47 102.47 32.09
N ILE A 197 -17.35 102.96 32.62
CA ILE A 197 -16.14 102.15 32.82
C ILE A 197 -16.41 101.03 33.82
N THR A 198 -17.07 101.30 34.96
CA THR A 198 -17.41 100.26 35.94
C THR A 198 -18.41 99.24 35.38
N GLU A 199 -19.41 99.66 34.60
CA GLU A 199 -20.30 98.75 33.89
C GLU A 199 -19.54 97.84 32.91
N LEU A 200 -18.63 98.41 32.11
CA LEU A 200 -17.83 97.66 31.14
C LEU A 200 -16.86 96.69 31.83
N GLN A 201 -16.34 97.04 33.02
CA GLN A 201 -15.53 96.14 33.84
C GLN A 201 -16.36 94.98 34.39
N VAL A 202 -17.56 95.23 34.92
CA VAL A 202 -18.49 94.17 35.37
C VAL A 202 -18.89 93.27 34.20
N LYS A 203 -19.28 93.85 33.06
CA LYS A 203 -19.63 93.11 31.83
C LYS A 203 -18.45 92.26 31.32
N LYS A 204 -17.21 92.78 31.36
CA LYS A 204 -15.99 92.03 31.03
C LYS A 204 -15.80 90.84 31.97
N ASN A 205 -15.95 91.02 33.28
CA ASN A 205 -15.73 89.95 34.25
C ASN A 205 -16.74 88.81 34.05
N ILE A 206 -18.03 89.14 33.92
CA ILE A 206 -19.10 88.17 33.61
C ILE A 206 -18.77 87.38 32.34
N LEU A 207 -18.43 88.07 31.24
CA LEU A 207 -18.05 87.41 29.98
C LEU A 207 -16.77 86.55 30.08
N THR A 208 -15.89 86.83 31.04
CA THR A 208 -14.69 86.02 31.30
C THR A 208 -15.06 84.76 32.09
N GLU A 209 -15.88 84.89 33.13
CA GLU A 209 -16.41 83.78 33.92
C GLU A 209 -17.29 82.84 33.07
N ASP A 210 -18.15 83.40 32.21
CA ASP A 210 -18.92 82.64 31.21
C ASP A 210 -17.97 81.87 30.28
N GLN A 211 -16.93 82.52 29.74
CA GLN A 211 -15.97 81.87 28.85
C GLN A 211 -15.21 80.73 29.55
N ASP A 212 -14.77 80.92 30.80
CA ASP A 212 -14.05 79.88 31.55
C ASP A 212 -14.96 78.74 32.01
N SER A 213 -16.24 79.02 32.29
CA SER A 213 -17.26 77.98 32.53
C SER A 213 -17.48 77.13 31.26
N GLN A 214 -17.61 77.75 30.08
CA GLN A 214 -17.75 77.06 28.81
C GLN A 214 -16.49 76.25 28.45
N ARG A 215 -15.28 76.80 28.65
CA ARG A 215 -14.01 76.06 28.49
C ARG A 215 -13.96 74.83 29.40
N SER A 216 -14.48 74.94 30.62
CA SER A 216 -14.49 73.83 31.59
C SER A 216 -15.52 72.76 31.24
N GLN A 217 -16.72 73.16 30.80
CA GLN A 217 -17.73 72.23 30.25
C GLN A 217 -17.18 71.48 29.04
N ILE A 218 -16.56 72.18 28.07
CA ILE A 218 -15.95 71.58 26.88
C ILE A 218 -14.88 70.55 27.26
N LYS A 219 -14.00 70.83 28.24
CA LYS A 219 -13.03 69.85 28.74
C LYS A 219 -13.71 68.59 29.27
N SER A 220 -14.66 68.73 30.20
CA SER A 220 -15.38 67.58 30.78
C SER A 220 -16.15 66.76 29.74
N LEU A 221 -16.66 67.41 28.67
CA LEU A 221 -17.33 66.74 27.56
C LEU A 221 -16.35 66.00 26.65
N MET A 222 -15.15 66.54 26.41
CA MET A 222 -14.09 65.82 25.68
C MET A 222 -13.55 64.63 26.49
N GLU A 223 -13.33 64.80 27.80
CA GLU A 223 -12.85 63.75 28.70
C GLU A 223 -13.84 62.57 28.77
N SER A 224 -15.13 62.86 28.92
CA SER A 224 -16.18 61.82 28.90
C SER A 224 -16.37 61.18 27.52
N TYR A 225 -16.21 61.93 26.43
CA TYR A 225 -16.21 61.37 25.07
C TYR A 225 -15.00 60.45 24.81
N GLU A 226 -13.80 60.82 25.29
CA GLU A 226 -12.63 59.96 25.18
C GLU A 226 -12.78 58.66 25.96
N GLU A 227 -13.34 58.72 27.17
CA GLU A 227 -13.56 57.53 27.99
C GLU A 227 -14.64 56.61 27.40
N GLU A 228 -15.77 57.17 26.93
CA GLU A 228 -16.76 56.44 26.12
C GLU A 228 -16.12 55.77 24.89
N ARG A 229 -15.20 56.45 24.20
CA ARG A 229 -14.48 55.90 23.04
C ARG A 229 -13.56 54.74 23.42
N ARG A 230 -12.87 54.81 24.56
CA ARG A 230 -12.03 53.71 25.09
C ARG A 230 -12.90 52.51 25.45
N ILE A 231 -13.94 52.71 26.26
CA ILE A 231 -14.89 51.66 26.67
C ILE A 231 -15.50 50.96 25.45
N ARG A 232 -15.90 51.72 24.42
CA ARG A 232 -16.41 51.15 23.16
C ARG A 232 -15.38 50.26 22.45
N SER A 233 -14.11 50.68 22.37
CA SER A 233 -13.06 49.84 21.77
C SER A 233 -12.75 48.58 22.58
N GLU A 234 -12.81 48.64 23.92
CA GLU A 234 -12.62 47.47 24.77
C GLU A 234 -13.79 46.48 24.65
N LEU A 235 -15.02 46.99 24.58
CA LEU A 235 -16.22 46.19 24.30
C LEU A 235 -16.18 45.56 22.91
N GLU A 236 -15.67 46.27 21.90
CA GLU A 236 -15.48 45.72 20.55
C GLU A 236 -14.45 44.58 20.53
N ILE A 237 -13.27 44.79 21.12
CA ILE A 237 -12.23 43.75 21.28
C ILE A 237 -12.79 42.54 22.05
N ARG A 238 -13.57 42.78 23.11
CA ARG A 238 -14.22 41.70 23.89
C ARG A 238 -15.27 40.95 23.05
N SER A 239 -16.06 41.65 22.24
CA SER A 239 -17.03 41.06 21.32
C SER A 239 -16.35 40.19 20.26
N GLN A 240 -15.23 40.65 19.69
CA GLN A 240 -14.41 39.89 18.75
C GLN A 240 -13.85 38.60 19.38
N ARG A 241 -13.30 38.66 20.60
CA ARG A 241 -12.83 37.48 21.35
C ARG A 241 -13.95 36.48 21.61
N LEU A 242 -15.08 36.93 22.15
CA LEU A 242 -16.26 36.09 22.40
C LEU A 242 -16.80 35.45 21.11
N THR A 243 -16.67 36.12 19.97
CA THR A 243 -17.07 35.57 18.66
C THR A 243 -16.16 34.41 18.22
N LEU A 244 -14.85 34.49 18.51
CA LEU A 244 -13.89 33.40 18.26
C LEU A 244 -14.12 32.22 19.22
N GLU A 245 -14.23 32.47 20.52
CA GLU A 245 -14.54 31.44 21.53
C GLU A 245 -15.86 30.70 21.20
N LEU A 246 -16.85 31.41 20.67
CA LEU A 246 -18.13 30.87 20.21
C LEU A 246 -18.02 30.09 18.88
N ALA A 247 -16.98 30.33 18.07
CA ALA A 247 -16.67 29.52 16.89
C ALA A 247 -15.94 28.22 17.28
N ASP A 248 -14.92 28.32 18.13
CA ASP A 248 -14.13 27.18 18.62
C ASP A 248 -15.01 26.17 19.37
N THR A 249 -15.89 26.66 20.26
CA THR A 249 -16.85 25.80 20.97
C THR A 249 -17.87 25.14 20.03
N LYS A 250 -18.30 25.82 18.95
CA LYS A 250 -19.12 25.20 17.89
C LYS A 250 -18.38 24.10 17.15
N GLN A 251 -17.10 24.28 16.82
CA GLN A 251 -16.30 23.23 16.19
C GLN A 251 -16.17 22.01 17.12
N LEU A 252 -15.83 22.23 18.40
CA LEU A 252 -15.72 21.15 19.39
C LEU A 252 -17.02 20.35 19.55
N ILE A 253 -18.17 21.04 19.51
CA ILE A 253 -19.50 20.38 19.50
C ILE A 253 -19.70 19.56 18.22
N GLN A 254 -19.42 20.12 17.03
CA GLN A 254 -19.55 19.39 15.76
C GLN A 254 -18.65 18.16 15.69
N GLU A 255 -17.42 18.26 16.16
CA GLU A 255 -16.51 17.11 16.30
C GLU A 255 -17.05 16.06 17.28
N GLY A 256 -17.59 16.50 18.42
CA GLY A 256 -18.22 15.62 19.42
C GLY A 256 -19.45 14.90 18.87
N ASP A 257 -20.31 15.61 18.14
CA ASP A 257 -21.48 15.05 17.46
C ASP A 257 -21.07 14.05 16.36
N PHE A 258 -20.06 14.37 15.55
CA PHE A 258 -19.52 13.45 14.54
C PHE A 258 -18.97 12.16 15.19
N LYS A 259 -18.20 12.30 16.28
CA LYS A 259 -17.67 11.17 17.07
C LYS A 259 -18.82 10.33 17.65
N ARG A 260 -19.89 10.96 18.18
CA ARG A 260 -21.08 10.27 18.71
C ARG A 260 -21.89 9.55 17.62
N LEU A 261 -22.14 10.19 16.48
CA LEU A 261 -22.92 9.63 15.37
C LEU A 261 -22.22 8.44 14.70
N ASN A 262 -20.90 8.49 14.54
CA ASN A 262 -20.13 7.38 13.99
C ASN A 262 -19.84 6.26 15.00
N TYR A 263 -19.95 6.50 16.31
CA TYR A 263 -19.64 5.51 17.35
C TYR A 263 -20.39 4.19 17.13
N ASP A 264 -21.71 4.23 16.90
CA ASP A 264 -22.49 3.01 16.70
C ASP A 264 -22.15 2.29 15.38
N LYS A 265 -21.63 3.00 14.37
CA LYS A 265 -21.13 2.36 13.14
C LYS A 265 -19.82 1.63 13.41
N VAL A 266 -18.82 2.33 13.96
CA VAL A 266 -17.50 1.77 14.28
C VAL A 266 -17.62 0.62 15.28
N LYS A 267 -18.53 0.73 16.26
CA LYS A 267 -18.88 -0.34 17.19
C LYS A 267 -19.44 -1.56 16.47
N ARG A 268 -20.40 -1.41 15.55
CA ARG A 268 -20.96 -2.55 14.77
C ARG A 268 -19.91 -3.22 13.90
N GLU A 269 -19.04 -2.45 13.24
CA GLU A 269 -17.93 -2.98 12.44
C GLU A 269 -16.95 -3.76 13.32
N ARG A 270 -16.58 -3.22 14.48
CA ARG A 270 -15.75 -3.89 15.50
C ARG A 270 -16.41 -5.16 16.03
N ASP A 271 -17.69 -5.12 16.40
CA ASP A 271 -18.46 -6.25 16.92
C ASP A 271 -18.54 -7.39 15.88
N ALA A 272 -18.66 -7.05 14.58
CA ALA A 272 -18.66 -8.00 13.47
C ALA A 272 -17.27 -8.63 13.23
N PHE A 273 -16.20 -7.85 13.23
CA PHE A 273 -14.84 -8.41 13.16
C PHE A 273 -14.53 -9.30 14.38
N GLU A 274 -15.07 -8.99 15.56
CA GLU A 274 -14.99 -9.88 16.73
C GLU A 274 -15.79 -11.18 16.55
N THR A 275 -16.94 -11.20 15.86
CA THR A 275 -17.61 -12.48 15.51
C THR A 275 -16.79 -13.29 14.51
N ASP A 276 -16.31 -12.66 13.45
CA ASP A 276 -15.56 -13.34 12.39
C ASP A 276 -14.25 -13.96 12.91
N LEU A 277 -13.53 -13.23 13.77
CA LEU A 277 -12.33 -13.74 14.45
C LEU A 277 -12.63 -14.94 15.37
N ARG A 278 -13.80 -14.96 16.03
CA ARG A 278 -14.23 -16.11 16.85
C ARG A 278 -14.60 -17.32 15.99
N GLU A 279 -15.26 -17.11 14.86
CA GLU A 279 -15.54 -18.19 13.90
C GLU A 279 -14.27 -18.75 13.26
N LEU A 280 -13.37 -17.90 12.79
CA LEU A 280 -12.12 -18.32 12.17
C LEU A 280 -11.24 -19.12 13.14
N ARG A 281 -11.19 -18.72 14.43
CA ARG A 281 -10.50 -19.51 15.47
C ARG A 281 -11.11 -20.90 15.65
N ARG A 282 -12.44 -21.02 15.77
CA ARG A 282 -13.13 -22.32 15.85
C ARG A 282 -12.90 -23.19 14.62
N LYS A 283 -12.96 -22.60 13.41
CA LYS A 283 -12.68 -23.29 12.14
C LYS A 283 -11.23 -23.80 12.10
N ARG A 284 -10.26 -23.01 12.61
CA ARG A 284 -8.85 -23.41 12.72
C ARG A 284 -8.65 -24.56 13.72
N GLU A 285 -9.27 -24.48 14.89
CA GLU A 285 -9.21 -25.49 15.96
C GLU A 285 -9.76 -26.86 15.48
N ILE A 286 -10.88 -26.87 14.76
CA ILE A 286 -11.45 -28.08 14.14
C ILE A 286 -10.50 -28.68 13.10
N LEU A 287 -9.84 -27.83 12.28
CA LEU A 287 -8.84 -28.28 11.30
C LEU A 287 -7.56 -28.81 11.96
N GLU A 288 -7.11 -28.20 13.06
CA GLU A 288 -5.96 -28.67 13.85
C GLU A 288 -6.22 -30.06 14.45
N LEU A 289 -7.41 -30.28 15.03
CA LEU A 289 -7.85 -31.58 15.54
C LEU A 289 -7.96 -32.63 14.42
N SER A 290 -8.54 -32.26 13.27
CA SER A 290 -8.67 -33.16 12.12
C SER A 290 -7.31 -33.56 11.53
N HIS A 291 -6.39 -32.60 11.38
CA HIS A 291 -5.02 -32.85 10.91
C HIS A 291 -4.24 -33.74 11.89
N ALA A 292 -4.41 -33.55 13.20
CA ALA A 292 -3.80 -34.42 14.21
C ALA A 292 -4.31 -35.86 14.11
N ALA A 293 -5.62 -36.07 13.94
CA ALA A 293 -6.21 -37.39 13.73
C ALA A 293 -5.65 -38.07 12.47
N GLN A 294 -5.67 -37.39 11.32
CA GLN A 294 -5.14 -37.90 10.05
C GLN A 294 -3.63 -38.19 10.12
N THR A 295 -2.87 -37.41 10.89
CA THR A 295 -1.43 -37.66 11.13
C THR A 295 -1.22 -38.97 11.89
N ASN A 296 -2.00 -39.21 12.96
CA ASN A 296 -1.95 -40.44 13.74
C ASN A 296 -2.38 -41.67 12.91
N GLU A 297 -3.44 -41.55 12.11
CA GLU A 297 -3.89 -42.60 11.18
C GLU A 297 -2.79 -42.96 10.17
N ARG A 298 -2.19 -41.95 9.52
CA ARG A 298 -1.07 -42.14 8.59
C ARG A 298 0.13 -42.82 9.24
N GLU A 299 0.46 -42.48 10.48
CA GLU A 299 1.53 -43.14 11.22
C GLU A 299 1.21 -44.58 11.59
N ASN A 300 -0.04 -44.89 11.93
CA ASN A 300 -0.46 -46.26 12.24
C ASN A 300 -0.45 -47.14 10.98
N LEU A 301 -0.99 -46.64 9.86
CA LEU A 301 -0.87 -47.29 8.55
C LEU A 301 0.59 -47.46 8.12
N SER A 302 1.48 -46.51 8.44
CA SER A 302 2.92 -46.64 8.18
C SER A 302 3.56 -47.77 9.00
N LYS A 303 3.20 -47.91 10.29
CA LYS A 303 3.62 -49.01 11.16
C LYS A 303 3.11 -50.35 10.63
N GLU A 304 1.83 -50.45 10.27
CA GLU A 304 1.22 -51.65 9.67
C GLU A 304 1.89 -52.06 8.36
N VAL A 305 2.14 -51.11 7.44
CA VAL A 305 2.88 -51.37 6.20
C VAL A 305 4.31 -51.85 6.49
N SER A 306 4.96 -51.36 7.56
CA SER A 306 6.27 -51.86 7.98
C SER A 306 6.23 -53.30 8.50
N SER A 307 5.21 -53.67 9.31
CA SER A 307 5.05 -55.03 9.80
C SER A 307 4.66 -56.02 8.71
N LEU A 308 3.79 -55.61 7.78
CA LEU A 308 3.42 -56.43 6.62
C LEU A 308 4.62 -56.68 5.69
N LYS A 309 5.49 -55.69 5.49
CA LYS A 309 6.76 -55.89 4.76
C LYS A 309 7.66 -56.91 5.45
N GLN A 310 7.82 -56.84 6.77
CA GLN A 310 8.59 -57.82 7.54
C GLN A 310 7.99 -59.23 7.44
N ALA A 311 6.67 -59.36 7.57
CA ALA A 311 5.96 -60.63 7.41
C ALA A 311 6.14 -61.23 6.01
N ILE A 312 6.06 -60.41 4.95
CA ILE A 312 6.35 -60.84 3.58
C ILE A 312 7.79 -61.35 3.45
N THR A 313 8.79 -60.66 4.02
CA THR A 313 10.19 -61.10 4.00
C THR A 313 10.42 -62.42 4.76
N LEU A 314 9.65 -62.70 5.82
CA LEU A 314 9.67 -64.01 6.49
C LEU A 314 9.05 -65.10 5.61
N LEU A 315 7.83 -64.88 5.12
CA LEU A 315 7.13 -65.83 4.23
C LEU A 315 7.90 -66.12 2.93
N GLN A 316 8.68 -65.16 2.43
CA GLN A 316 9.61 -65.39 1.31
C GLN A 316 10.71 -66.39 1.66
N LYS A 317 11.33 -66.28 2.86
CA LYS A 317 12.34 -67.24 3.33
C LYS A 317 11.75 -68.62 3.58
N ASP A 318 10.54 -68.69 4.15
CA ASP A 318 9.83 -69.96 4.39
C ASP A 318 9.49 -70.64 3.06
N LYS A 319 9.01 -69.87 2.07
CA LYS A 319 8.80 -70.36 0.69
C LYS A 319 10.09 -70.86 0.05
N GLU A 320 11.21 -70.15 0.18
CA GLU A 320 12.49 -70.62 -0.33
C GLU A 320 12.95 -71.91 0.36
N TYR A 321 12.78 -72.03 1.68
CA TYR A 321 13.12 -73.23 2.43
C TYR A 321 12.28 -74.43 1.99
N LEU A 322 10.96 -74.27 1.90
CA LEU A 322 10.04 -75.32 1.44
C LEU A 322 10.27 -75.69 -0.04
N ASN A 323 10.69 -74.75 -0.88
CA ASN A 323 11.09 -75.02 -2.27
C ASN A 323 12.39 -75.83 -2.34
N ARG A 324 13.40 -75.53 -1.52
CA ARG A 324 14.64 -76.34 -1.41
C ARG A 324 14.31 -77.76 -0.96
N GLN A 325 13.48 -77.90 0.08
CA GLN A 325 13.04 -79.20 0.59
C GLN A 325 12.23 -80.00 -0.45
N ASN A 326 11.34 -79.36 -1.22
CA ASN A 326 10.64 -80.02 -2.33
C ASN A 326 11.61 -80.49 -3.43
N MET A 327 12.61 -79.68 -3.78
CA MET A 327 13.61 -80.07 -4.78
C MET A 327 14.43 -81.28 -4.31
N GLU A 328 14.85 -81.31 -3.04
CA GLU A 328 15.52 -82.48 -2.45
C GLU A 328 14.65 -83.73 -2.45
N LEU A 329 13.36 -83.60 -2.11
CA LEU A 329 12.42 -84.72 -2.13
C LEU A 329 12.17 -85.23 -3.54
N ASN A 330 11.95 -84.35 -4.52
CA ASN A 330 11.77 -84.73 -5.92
C ASN A 330 12.99 -85.48 -6.50
N VAL A 331 14.22 -85.05 -6.15
CA VAL A 331 15.45 -85.75 -6.54
C VAL A 331 15.55 -87.15 -5.89
N ARG A 332 15.09 -87.31 -4.64
CA ARG A 332 15.02 -88.63 -3.99
C ARG A 332 13.96 -89.53 -4.62
N CYS A 333 12.77 -89.00 -4.89
CA CYS A 333 11.70 -89.73 -5.58
C CYS A 333 12.18 -90.25 -6.93
N ALA A 334 12.75 -89.39 -7.78
CA ALA A 334 13.28 -89.78 -9.08
C ALA A 334 14.36 -90.88 -8.97
N HIS A 335 15.24 -90.82 -7.97
CA HIS A 335 16.24 -91.86 -7.75
C HIS A 335 15.64 -93.20 -7.29
N ASP A 336 14.61 -93.17 -6.44
CA ASP A 336 13.88 -94.37 -6.02
C ASP A 336 12.99 -94.94 -7.14
N GLU A 337 12.45 -94.09 -8.02
CA GLU A 337 11.75 -94.48 -9.25
C GLU A 337 12.70 -95.19 -10.22
N GLU A 338 13.84 -94.58 -10.57
CA GLU A 338 14.88 -95.26 -11.38
C GLU A 338 15.33 -96.60 -10.77
N ARG A 339 15.39 -96.69 -9.43
CA ARG A 339 15.79 -97.91 -8.71
C ARG A 339 14.69 -98.97 -8.78
N LEU A 340 13.42 -98.56 -8.70
CA LEU A 340 12.25 -99.42 -8.82
C LEU A 340 12.10 -99.95 -10.25
N GLU A 341 12.30 -99.12 -11.28
CA GLU A 341 12.34 -99.55 -12.69
C GLU A 341 13.44 -100.60 -12.92
N ARG A 342 14.66 -100.35 -12.43
CA ARG A 342 15.78 -101.31 -12.50
C ARG A 342 15.45 -102.66 -11.83
N LEU A 343 14.75 -102.64 -10.70
CA LEU A 343 14.28 -103.85 -10.01
C LEU A 343 13.13 -104.55 -10.73
N GLN A 344 12.24 -103.80 -11.40
CA GLN A 344 11.18 -104.38 -12.25
C GLN A 344 11.76 -105.11 -13.46
N ILE A 345 12.72 -104.51 -14.17
CA ILE A 345 13.41 -105.16 -15.30
C ILE A 345 14.08 -106.46 -14.84
N GLN A 346 14.83 -106.43 -13.72
CA GLN A 346 15.45 -107.63 -13.14
C GLN A 346 14.42 -108.71 -12.78
N LEU A 347 13.27 -108.31 -12.22
CA LEU A 347 12.18 -109.24 -11.89
C LEU A 347 11.54 -109.86 -13.15
N GLU A 348 11.41 -109.11 -14.24
CA GLU A 348 10.88 -109.61 -15.52
C GLU A 348 11.87 -110.54 -16.23
N ASP A 349 13.16 -110.22 -16.24
CA ASP A 349 14.19 -111.12 -16.77
C ASP A 349 14.27 -112.41 -15.93
N CYS A 350 14.12 -112.34 -14.60
CA CYS A 350 14.02 -113.53 -13.75
C CYS A 350 12.75 -114.36 -14.01
N LYS A 351 11.60 -113.73 -14.28
CA LYS A 351 10.38 -114.45 -14.71
C LYS A 351 10.60 -115.17 -16.04
N ARG A 352 11.15 -114.46 -17.04
CA ARG A 352 11.43 -115.00 -18.38
C ARG A 352 12.41 -116.18 -18.32
N ALA A 353 13.53 -116.04 -17.59
CA ALA A 353 14.50 -117.12 -17.41
C ALA A 353 13.89 -118.35 -16.70
N ARG A 354 12.99 -118.13 -15.72
CA ARG A 354 12.22 -119.20 -15.07
C ARG A 354 11.24 -119.87 -16.04
N GLU A 355 10.53 -119.08 -16.85
CA GLU A 355 9.59 -119.59 -17.86
C GLU A 355 10.32 -120.40 -18.95
N GLU A 356 11.45 -119.91 -19.47
CA GLU A 356 12.33 -120.68 -20.36
C GLU A 356 12.77 -122.03 -19.77
N VAL A 357 13.08 -122.07 -18.46
CA VAL A 357 13.45 -123.32 -17.78
C VAL A 357 12.25 -124.25 -17.63
N TYR A 358 11.05 -123.73 -17.37
CA TYR A 358 9.83 -124.54 -17.40
C TYR A 358 9.49 -125.05 -18.80
N GLU A 359 9.68 -124.27 -19.86
CA GLU A 359 9.51 -124.71 -21.25
C GLU A 359 10.51 -125.81 -21.61
N LYS A 360 11.80 -125.64 -21.26
CA LYS A 360 12.85 -126.67 -21.44
C LYS A 360 12.53 -127.96 -20.66
N TYR A 361 11.97 -127.84 -19.45
CA TYR A 361 11.49 -129.00 -18.68
C TYR A 361 10.27 -129.68 -19.31
N VAL A 362 9.25 -128.92 -19.72
CA VAL A 362 8.01 -129.45 -20.33
C VAL A 362 8.32 -130.14 -21.67
N THR A 363 9.10 -129.50 -22.54
CA THR A 363 9.53 -130.09 -23.82
C THR A 363 10.38 -131.34 -23.63
N SER A 364 11.29 -131.37 -22.65
CA SER A 364 12.04 -132.59 -22.30
C SER A 364 11.14 -133.71 -21.77
N ARG A 365 10.22 -133.39 -20.83
CA ARG A 365 9.23 -134.34 -20.30
C ARG A 365 8.36 -134.93 -21.41
N ASP A 366 7.87 -134.09 -22.32
CA ASP A 366 6.95 -134.51 -23.38
C ASP A 366 7.68 -135.27 -24.49
N HIS A 367 8.95 -134.94 -24.77
CA HIS A 367 9.83 -135.75 -25.61
C HIS A 367 10.02 -137.16 -25.02
N TYR A 368 10.38 -137.30 -23.73
CA TYR A 368 10.49 -138.60 -23.08
C TYR A 368 9.16 -139.35 -23.03
N LYS A 369 8.03 -138.66 -22.76
CA LYS A 369 6.70 -139.26 -22.83
C LYS A 369 6.41 -139.82 -24.22
N THR A 370 6.71 -139.07 -25.28
CA THR A 370 6.57 -139.53 -26.66
C THR A 370 7.50 -140.71 -26.97
N GLU A 371 8.73 -140.74 -26.46
CA GLU A 371 9.59 -141.92 -26.58
C GLU A 371 9.00 -143.16 -25.91
N TYR A 372 8.49 -143.04 -24.69
CA TYR A 372 7.85 -144.18 -23.99
C TYR A 372 6.56 -144.62 -24.68
N GLU A 373 5.75 -143.68 -25.19
CA GLU A 373 4.54 -143.99 -25.97
C GLU A 373 4.86 -144.59 -27.35
N ASN A 374 6.02 -144.27 -27.94
CA ASN A 374 6.53 -144.93 -29.15
C ASN A 374 7.00 -146.35 -28.80
N LYS A 375 7.92 -146.51 -27.83
CA LYS A 375 8.42 -147.83 -27.37
C LYS A 375 7.28 -148.79 -27.01
N LEU A 376 6.25 -148.31 -26.30
CA LEU A 376 5.08 -149.12 -25.98
C LEU A 376 4.22 -149.46 -27.21
N ARG A 377 4.13 -148.57 -28.21
CA ARG A 377 3.50 -148.87 -29.50
C ARG A 377 4.29 -149.90 -30.29
N ASP A 378 5.61 -149.77 -30.34
CA ASP A 378 6.52 -150.71 -31.01
C ASP A 378 6.46 -152.10 -30.35
N GLU A 379 6.41 -152.17 -29.02
CA GLU A 379 6.20 -153.41 -28.26
C GLU A 379 4.82 -154.03 -28.52
N LEU A 380 3.74 -153.23 -28.53
CA LEU A 380 2.39 -153.70 -28.85
C LEU A 380 2.27 -154.16 -30.31
N GLU A 381 2.96 -153.52 -31.25
CA GLU A 381 3.03 -153.94 -32.65
C GLU A 381 3.86 -155.22 -32.81
N HIS A 382 4.99 -155.34 -32.10
CA HIS A 382 5.79 -156.56 -32.05
C HIS A 382 5.01 -157.74 -31.44
N ILE A 383 4.19 -157.51 -30.41
CA ILE A 383 3.25 -158.51 -29.87
C ILE A 383 2.17 -158.85 -30.89
N ARG A 384 1.53 -157.88 -31.54
CA ARG A 384 0.54 -158.13 -32.61
C ARG A 384 1.11 -158.96 -33.75
N LEU A 385 2.33 -158.66 -34.19
CA LEU A 385 3.03 -159.40 -35.24
C LEU A 385 3.38 -160.82 -34.79
N LYS A 386 3.87 -161.01 -33.55
CA LYS A 386 4.11 -162.34 -32.95
C LYS A 386 2.83 -163.16 -32.85
N THR A 387 1.77 -162.62 -32.25
CA THR A 387 0.48 -163.31 -32.11
C THR A 387 -0.17 -163.58 -33.48
N GLY A 388 -0.01 -162.68 -34.46
CA GLY A 388 -0.41 -162.92 -35.84
C GLY A 388 0.33 -164.11 -36.45
N HIS A 389 1.66 -164.16 -36.29
CA HIS A 389 2.48 -165.26 -36.77
C HIS A 389 2.21 -166.59 -36.04
N GLU A 390 1.89 -166.54 -34.74
CA GLU A 390 1.42 -167.69 -33.95
C GLU A 390 0.05 -168.18 -34.45
N ILE A 391 -0.88 -167.28 -34.78
CA ILE A 391 -2.18 -167.63 -35.38
C ILE A 391 -1.99 -168.25 -36.77
N GLU A 392 -1.13 -167.69 -37.62
CA GLU A 392 -0.78 -168.30 -38.92
C GLU A 392 -0.15 -169.68 -38.75
N ASN A 393 0.74 -169.85 -37.77
CA ASN A 393 1.36 -171.13 -37.45
C ASN A 393 0.32 -172.14 -36.95
N LEU A 394 -0.59 -171.74 -36.06
CA LEU A 394 -1.70 -172.56 -35.56
C LEU A 394 -2.67 -172.97 -36.69
N GLN A 395 -3.02 -172.03 -37.59
CA GLN A 395 -3.84 -172.32 -38.77
C GLN A 395 -3.12 -173.32 -39.70
N ARG A 396 -1.81 -173.16 -39.91
CA ARG A 396 -1.01 -174.09 -40.72
C ARG A 396 -0.95 -175.48 -40.09
N THR A 397 -0.62 -175.59 -38.80
CA THR A 397 -0.60 -176.89 -38.10
C THR A 397 -1.98 -177.52 -38.00
N SER A 398 -3.04 -176.74 -37.82
CA SER A 398 -4.42 -177.24 -37.82
C SER A 398 -4.81 -177.77 -39.20
N LYS A 399 -4.45 -177.06 -40.28
CA LYS A 399 -4.65 -177.53 -41.65
C LYS A 399 -3.87 -178.83 -41.91
N GLU A 400 -2.60 -178.90 -41.52
CA GLU A 400 -1.83 -180.15 -41.64
C GLU A 400 -2.42 -181.30 -40.80
N MET A 401 -2.99 -181.02 -39.61
CA MET A 401 -3.69 -182.01 -38.80
C MET A 401 -4.91 -182.55 -39.55
N TYR A 402 -5.77 -181.69 -40.10
CA TYR A 402 -6.90 -182.12 -40.92
C TYR A 402 -6.46 -182.87 -42.19
N GLU A 403 -5.32 -182.52 -42.79
CA GLU A 403 -4.75 -183.24 -43.95
C GLU A 403 -4.06 -184.56 -43.59
N ARG A 404 -3.61 -184.75 -42.33
CA ARG A 404 -3.16 -186.04 -41.80
C ARG A 404 -4.37 -186.93 -41.47
N GLU A 405 -5.36 -186.39 -40.77
CA GLU A 405 -6.60 -187.08 -40.41
C GLU A 405 -7.39 -187.54 -41.66
N ASN A 406 -7.49 -186.71 -42.69
CA ASN A 406 -8.10 -187.09 -43.97
C ASN A 406 -7.34 -188.19 -44.73
N ARG A 407 -6.03 -188.40 -44.47
CA ARG A 407 -5.29 -189.54 -45.00
C ARG A 407 -5.58 -190.79 -44.18
N ASN A 408 -5.45 -190.72 -42.85
CA ASN A 408 -5.76 -191.81 -41.95
C ASN A 408 -7.19 -192.35 -42.15
N LEU A 409 -8.19 -191.49 -42.38
CA LEU A 409 -9.58 -191.90 -42.64
C LEU A 409 -9.77 -192.59 -44.01
N ARG A 410 -8.96 -192.27 -45.03
CA ARG A 410 -8.96 -192.97 -46.32
C ARG A 410 -8.28 -194.33 -46.20
N GLU A 411 -7.12 -194.37 -45.55
CA GLU A 411 -6.36 -195.60 -45.31
C GLU A 411 -7.15 -196.58 -44.42
N ALA A 412 -7.83 -196.09 -43.38
CA ALA A 412 -8.71 -196.90 -42.54
C ALA A 412 -9.93 -197.45 -43.31
N ARG A 413 -10.54 -196.64 -44.19
CA ARG A 413 -11.62 -197.09 -45.09
C ARG A 413 -11.13 -198.21 -46.02
N ASP A 414 -9.96 -198.03 -46.64
CA ASP A 414 -9.46 -198.95 -47.65
C ASP A 414 -8.96 -200.26 -47.02
N ASN A 415 -8.39 -200.20 -45.81
CA ASN A 415 -8.12 -201.39 -44.98
C ASN A 415 -9.41 -202.12 -44.58
N ALA A 416 -10.46 -201.41 -44.15
CA ALA A 416 -11.75 -202.04 -43.81
C ALA A 416 -12.43 -202.69 -45.02
N ILE A 417 -12.24 -202.17 -46.23
CA ILE A 417 -12.71 -202.81 -47.48
C ILE A 417 -11.95 -204.12 -47.72
N LEU A 418 -10.62 -204.12 -47.56
CA LEU A 418 -9.78 -205.31 -47.68
C LEU A 418 -10.12 -206.39 -46.65
N GLU A 419 -10.31 -206.03 -45.37
CA GLU A 419 -10.75 -206.97 -44.33
C GLU A 419 -12.13 -207.55 -44.65
N LYS A 420 -13.08 -206.72 -45.13
CA LYS A 420 -14.42 -207.17 -45.53
C LYS A 420 -14.38 -208.17 -46.68
N ASP A 421 -13.53 -207.96 -47.69
CA ASP A 421 -13.38 -208.90 -48.82
C ASP A 421 -12.62 -210.18 -48.41
N HIS A 422 -11.63 -210.08 -47.53
CA HIS A 422 -10.94 -211.25 -46.98
C HIS A 422 -11.89 -212.12 -46.13
N ALA A 423 -12.72 -211.48 -45.29
CA ALA A 423 -13.76 -212.14 -44.50
C ALA A 423 -14.82 -212.82 -45.38
N MET A 424 -15.31 -212.13 -46.43
CA MET A 424 -16.23 -212.68 -47.44
C MET A 424 -15.66 -213.92 -48.14
N SER A 425 -14.35 -213.97 -48.41
CA SER A 425 -13.70 -215.16 -48.96
C SER A 425 -13.71 -216.32 -47.97
N THR A 426 -13.30 -216.08 -46.72
CA THR A 426 -13.33 -217.12 -45.68
C THR A 426 -14.74 -217.61 -45.36
N GLN A 427 -15.75 -216.74 -45.41
CA GLN A 427 -17.15 -217.12 -45.23
C GLN A 427 -17.58 -218.13 -46.29
N ARG A 428 -17.32 -217.85 -47.58
CA ARG A 428 -17.65 -218.78 -48.69
C ARG A 428 -16.97 -220.13 -48.53
N GLU A 429 -15.70 -220.16 -48.13
CA GLU A 429 -15.01 -221.41 -47.83
C GLU A 429 -15.63 -222.18 -46.66
N THR A 430 -16.01 -221.50 -45.57
CA THR A 430 -16.68 -222.16 -44.44
C THR A 430 -18.07 -222.66 -44.80
N GLN A 431 -18.79 -221.94 -45.67
CA GLN A 431 -20.11 -222.32 -46.17
C GLN A 431 -20.02 -223.60 -47.03
N ALA A 432 -19.08 -223.66 -47.98
CA ALA A 432 -18.84 -224.87 -48.77
C ALA A 432 -18.42 -226.08 -47.91
N LYS A 433 -17.59 -225.86 -46.88
CA LYS A 433 -17.23 -226.90 -45.90
C LYS A 433 -18.43 -227.37 -45.07
N TYR A 434 -19.36 -226.46 -44.74
CA TYR A 434 -20.60 -226.78 -44.01
C TYR A 434 -21.59 -227.59 -44.87
N GLU A 435 -21.80 -227.21 -46.12
CA GLU A 435 -22.62 -227.95 -47.09
C GLU A 435 -22.07 -229.37 -47.33
N GLN A 436 -20.74 -229.49 -47.47
CA GLN A 436 -20.07 -230.79 -47.60
C GLN A 436 -20.20 -231.68 -46.35
N LEU A 437 -20.22 -231.09 -45.14
CA LEU A 437 -20.50 -231.82 -43.90
C LEU A 437 -21.98 -232.23 -43.79
N HIS A 438 -22.90 -231.36 -44.21
CA HIS A 438 -24.34 -231.58 -44.14
C HIS A 438 -24.77 -232.82 -44.94
N ASP A 439 -24.25 -232.97 -46.16
CA ASP A 439 -24.55 -234.14 -46.99
C ASP A 439 -23.89 -235.44 -46.49
N GLN A 440 -22.73 -235.35 -45.84
CA GLN A 440 -22.12 -236.50 -45.13
C GLN A 440 -22.98 -236.95 -43.94
N CYS A 441 -23.49 -236.01 -43.13
CA CYS A 441 -24.44 -236.31 -42.06
C CYS A 441 -25.72 -236.97 -42.61
N ARG A 442 -26.24 -236.50 -43.75
CA ARG A 442 -27.43 -237.05 -44.40
C ARG A 442 -27.24 -238.49 -44.90
N GLN A 443 -26.05 -238.84 -45.41
CA GLN A 443 -25.69 -240.21 -45.76
C GLN A 443 -25.53 -241.11 -44.53
N MET A 444 -24.84 -240.62 -43.49
CA MET A 444 -24.69 -241.32 -42.21
C MET A 444 -26.04 -241.68 -41.58
N GLN A 445 -26.99 -240.75 -41.57
CA GLN A 445 -28.30 -240.92 -40.93
C GLN A 445 -29.14 -242.04 -41.55
N LEU A 446 -29.18 -242.13 -42.89
CA LEU A 446 -29.80 -243.25 -43.62
C LEU A 446 -29.10 -244.60 -43.33
N GLY A 447 -27.79 -244.56 -43.08
CA GLY A 447 -26.99 -245.72 -42.65
C GLY A 447 -27.26 -246.18 -41.21
N THR A 448 -27.70 -245.30 -40.31
CA THR A 448 -28.13 -245.67 -38.95
C THR A 448 -29.57 -246.18 -38.90
N ASP A 449 -30.48 -245.62 -39.69
CA ASP A 449 -31.90 -245.98 -39.65
C ASP A 449 -32.15 -247.43 -40.13
N SER A 450 -31.40 -247.88 -41.13
CA SER A 450 -31.41 -249.28 -41.59
C SER A 450 -30.91 -250.25 -40.50
N LYS A 451 -29.81 -249.94 -39.81
CA LYS A 451 -29.28 -250.76 -38.72
C LYS A 451 -30.19 -250.81 -37.49
N MET A 452 -30.91 -249.73 -37.19
CA MET A 452 -31.92 -249.75 -36.12
C MET A 452 -33.06 -250.73 -36.43
N ALA A 453 -33.51 -250.80 -37.70
CA ALA A 453 -34.55 -251.74 -38.11
C ALA A 453 -34.13 -253.22 -37.98
N GLU A 454 -32.86 -253.55 -38.24
CA GLU A 454 -32.32 -254.90 -38.05
C GLU A 454 -32.28 -255.31 -36.57
N LEU A 455 -31.72 -254.45 -35.70
CA LEU A 455 -31.59 -254.71 -34.26
C LEU A 455 -32.95 -254.85 -33.56
N LEU A 456 -33.96 -254.07 -33.96
CA LEU A 456 -35.31 -254.15 -33.39
C LEU A 456 -36.01 -255.50 -33.67
N ASN A 457 -35.68 -256.15 -34.78
CA ASN A 457 -36.19 -257.49 -35.10
C ASN A 457 -35.43 -258.59 -34.35
N GLN A 458 -34.12 -258.43 -34.13
CA GLN A 458 -33.33 -259.37 -33.30
C GLN A 458 -33.80 -259.37 -31.84
N LEU A 459 -34.15 -258.20 -31.28
CA LEU A 459 -34.64 -258.08 -29.91
C LEU A 459 -35.92 -258.91 -29.68
N LYS A 460 -36.88 -258.83 -30.61
CA LYS A 460 -38.16 -259.57 -30.55
C LYS A 460 -37.98 -261.09 -30.55
N LEU A 461 -36.99 -261.60 -31.27
CA LEU A 461 -36.66 -263.03 -31.27
C LEU A 461 -36.13 -263.48 -29.91
N LYS A 462 -35.27 -262.69 -29.26
CA LYS A 462 -34.69 -263.03 -27.95
C LYS A 462 -35.68 -263.01 -26.80
N THR A 463 -36.72 -262.19 -26.85
CA THR A 463 -37.79 -262.20 -25.83
C THR A 463 -38.60 -263.50 -25.82
N PHE A 464 -38.94 -264.06 -26.99
CA PHE A 464 -39.69 -265.34 -27.07
C PHE A 464 -38.90 -266.56 -26.56
N GLU A 465 -37.57 -266.53 -26.61
CA GLU A 465 -36.73 -267.59 -26.02
C GLU A 465 -36.70 -267.54 -24.48
N LEU A 466 -36.86 -266.34 -23.90
CA LEU A 466 -36.82 -266.12 -22.45
C LEU A 466 -38.10 -266.64 -21.77
N GLU A 467 -39.27 -266.31 -22.33
CA GLU A 467 -40.59 -266.74 -21.84
C GLU A 467 -40.69 -268.28 -21.70
N ARG A 468 -40.06 -269.01 -22.62
CA ARG A 468 -40.02 -270.48 -22.62
C ARG A 468 -39.16 -271.08 -21.50
N SER A 469 -38.18 -270.34 -20.98
CA SER A 469 -37.20 -270.86 -20.02
C SER A 469 -37.67 -270.74 -18.57
N GLN A 470 -38.39 -269.66 -18.22
CA GLN A 470 -38.89 -269.45 -16.85
C GLN A 470 -39.96 -270.48 -16.44
N MET A 471 -40.85 -270.86 -17.37
CA MET A 471 -41.88 -271.91 -17.17
C MET A 471 -41.31 -273.21 -16.58
N VAL A 472 -40.14 -273.65 -17.07
CA VAL A 472 -39.51 -274.92 -16.65
C VAL A 472 -38.91 -274.81 -15.23
N GLN A 473 -38.47 -273.60 -14.82
CA GLN A 473 -37.86 -273.39 -13.51
C GLN A 473 -38.87 -273.57 -12.38
N GLU A 474 -40.08 -273.02 -12.51
CA GLU A 474 -41.06 -273.01 -11.42
C GLU A 474 -41.68 -274.38 -11.12
N GLU A 475 -41.80 -275.27 -12.10
CA GLU A 475 -42.27 -276.64 -11.87
C GLU A 475 -41.28 -277.45 -11.01
N THR A 476 -39.96 -277.25 -11.22
CA THR A 476 -38.93 -277.92 -10.41
C THR A 476 -38.90 -277.41 -8.97
N ALA A 477 -39.12 -276.10 -8.75
CA ALA A 477 -39.12 -275.49 -7.41
C ALA A 477 -40.23 -276.06 -6.50
N ARG A 478 -41.41 -276.39 -7.05
CA ARG A 478 -42.53 -276.98 -6.30
C ARG A 478 -42.23 -278.38 -5.76
N SER A 479 -41.30 -279.11 -6.39
CA SER A 479 -40.98 -280.50 -6.02
C SER A 479 -40.04 -280.60 -4.81
N LEU A 480 -39.13 -279.62 -4.62
CA LEU A 480 -38.03 -279.74 -3.66
C LEU A 480 -38.45 -279.52 -2.19
N SER A 481 -39.36 -278.56 -1.95
CA SER A 481 -39.76 -278.15 -0.59
C SER A 481 -40.50 -279.24 0.19
N LEU A 482 -41.21 -280.15 -0.50
CA LEU A 482 -41.89 -281.29 0.12
C LEU A 482 -40.91 -282.21 0.87
N CYS A 483 -39.69 -282.43 0.34
CA CYS A 483 -38.69 -283.29 0.98
C CYS A 483 -38.03 -282.67 2.23
N GLN A 484 -37.95 -281.34 2.33
CA GLN A 484 -37.28 -280.70 3.49
C GLN A 484 -38.09 -280.80 4.80
N ASN A 485 -39.40 -281.04 4.71
CA ASN A 485 -40.29 -281.18 5.87
C ASN A 485 -40.07 -282.46 6.71
N GLU A 486 -39.27 -283.43 6.22
CA GLU A 486 -39.08 -284.72 6.88
C GLU A 486 -37.79 -284.80 7.73
N CYS A 487 -36.71 -284.11 7.33
CA CYS A 487 -35.37 -284.31 7.92
C CYS A 487 -35.23 -283.79 9.37
N GLU A 488 -35.59 -282.53 9.65
CA GLU A 488 -35.25 -281.89 10.94
C GLU A 488 -36.02 -282.47 12.15
N LYS A 489 -37.09 -283.24 11.91
CA LYS A 489 -37.82 -284.02 12.93
C LYS A 489 -36.94 -285.00 13.71
N HIS A 490 -35.77 -285.36 13.18
CA HIS A 490 -34.89 -286.37 13.76
C HIS A 490 -33.74 -285.82 14.60
N GLN A 491 -33.14 -284.68 14.24
CA GLN A 491 -31.77 -284.37 14.69
C GLN A 491 -31.65 -283.91 16.15
N LYS A 492 -32.63 -283.21 16.71
CA LYS A 492 -32.54 -282.65 18.09
C LYS A 492 -33.06 -283.59 19.20
N LYS A 493 -33.23 -284.89 18.90
CA LYS A 493 -33.53 -285.93 19.91
C LYS A 493 -32.30 -286.46 20.67
N LEU A 494 -31.08 -286.13 20.23
CA LEU A 494 -29.84 -286.72 20.76
C LEU A 494 -29.02 -285.78 21.67
N GLU A 495 -29.02 -284.48 21.38
CA GLU A 495 -28.06 -283.47 21.87
C GLU A 495 -27.66 -283.49 23.36
N GLY A 496 -28.64 -283.72 24.25
CA GLY A 496 -28.57 -283.29 25.65
C GLY A 496 -27.99 -284.29 26.65
N PHE A 497 -27.51 -285.47 26.22
CA PHE A 497 -27.38 -286.62 27.13
C PHE A 497 -26.06 -286.76 27.90
N LEU A 498 -25.01 -285.96 27.62
CA LEU A 498 -23.72 -286.09 28.31
C LEU A 498 -23.14 -284.78 28.84
N CYS A 499 -23.14 -284.64 30.17
CA CYS A 499 -22.20 -283.78 30.89
C CYS A 499 -21.97 -284.24 32.35
N HIS A 500 -22.00 -285.57 32.62
CA HIS A 500 -21.64 -286.15 33.94
C HIS A 500 -21.45 -287.70 33.92
N PHE A 501 -20.70 -288.30 32.99
CA PHE A 501 -20.19 -289.69 33.12
C PHE A 501 -19.02 -290.01 32.15
N GLU A 502 -18.19 -290.99 32.55
CA GLU A 502 -17.23 -291.82 31.79
C GLU A 502 -16.03 -291.30 30.94
N THR A 503 -14.85 -291.78 31.36
CA THR A 503 -13.61 -292.12 30.60
C THR A 503 -12.70 -291.03 29.98
N PRO A 504 -11.36 -291.28 29.93
CA PRO A 504 -10.37 -290.37 29.37
C PRO A 504 -9.87 -290.76 27.96
N ALA A 505 -9.10 -289.82 27.37
CA ALA A 505 -7.92 -290.02 26.50
C ALA A 505 -8.02 -289.81 24.97
N HIS A 506 -7.03 -289.03 24.50
CA HIS A 506 -6.17 -289.21 23.31
C HIS A 506 -6.66 -289.12 21.84
N PHE A 507 -5.75 -288.50 21.08
CA PHE A 507 -5.55 -288.47 19.61
C PHE A 507 -6.55 -287.69 18.75
#